data_AF-A0A923EK67-F1
#
_entry.id   AF-A0A923EK67-F1
#
_cell.length_a   1.000
_cell.length_b   1.000
_cell.length_c   1.000
_cell.angle_alpha   90.00
_cell.angle_beta   90.00
_cell.angle_gamma   90.00
#
_symmetry.space_group_name_H-M   'P 1'
#
loop_
_entity.id
_entity.type
_entity.pdbx_description
1 polymer ?
#
loop_
_entity_poly.entity_id
_entity_poly.type
_entity_poly.pdbx_seq_one_letter_code
_entity_poly.pdbx_strand_id
1 'polypeptide(L)'
;MRRIPMHMADWIKKLEKELGCKSVYAYNAETFGPEGTLGRESDREVVLTRYLYLKLVELNPDLPQETYQETVRRITETSIHDLRNQCKISG
;
A
#
# COMPACT_ATOMS: atom_id res chain seq x y z
N MET A 1 12.06 2.15 -22.47
CA MET A 1 11.93 2.60 -21.06
C MET A 1 11.26 3.97 -21.08
N ARG A 2 9.95 4.06 -20.79
CA ARG A 2 9.23 5.35 -20.86
C ARG A 2 9.54 6.18 -19.63
N ARG A 3 9.99 7.42 -19.84
CA ARG A 3 10.44 8.38 -18.82
C ARG A 3 9.24 8.80 -17.98
N ILE A 4 9.33 8.71 -16.65
CA ILE A 4 8.35 9.33 -15.75
C ILE A 4 8.26 10.82 -16.13
N PRO A 5 7.07 11.39 -16.36
CA PRO A 5 6.94 12.79 -16.72
C PRO A 5 7.63 13.65 -15.65
N MET A 6 8.47 14.60 -16.08
CA MET A 6 9.45 15.30 -15.24
C MET A 6 8.83 15.86 -13.95
N HIS A 7 7.59 16.35 -14.02
CA HIS A 7 6.85 16.86 -12.87
C HIS A 7 6.58 15.79 -11.79
N MET A 8 6.17 14.57 -12.15
CA MET A 8 5.95 13.49 -11.17
C MET A 8 7.25 13.10 -10.45
N ALA A 9 8.39 13.17 -11.13
CA ALA A 9 9.68 12.88 -10.52
C ALA A 9 10.05 13.88 -9.42
N ASP A 10 9.68 15.15 -9.59
CA ASP A 10 9.92 16.18 -8.58
C ASP A 10 9.03 16.00 -7.34
N TRP A 11 7.78 15.57 -7.52
CA TRP A 11 6.89 15.22 -6.42
C TRP A 11 7.37 14.00 -5.63
N ILE A 12 7.83 12.96 -6.32
CA ILE A 12 8.42 11.78 -5.68
C ILE A 12 9.63 12.19 -4.83
N LYS A 13 10.55 12.98 -5.39
CA LYS A 13 11.72 13.50 -4.66
C LYS A 13 11.31 14.33 -3.44
N LYS A 14 10.25 15.14 -3.56
CA LYS A 14 9.75 15.94 -2.45
C LYS A 14 9.20 15.07 -1.32
N LEU A 15 8.35 14.09 -1.64
CA LEU A 15 7.81 13.14 -0.67
C LEU A 15 8.91 12.30 0.01
N GLU A 16 9.91 11.88 -0.75
CA GLU A 16 11.08 11.16 -0.23
C GLU A 16 11.87 12.04 0.76
N LYS A 17 12.15 13.29 0.40
CA LYS A 17 12.98 14.18 1.22
C LYS A 17 12.26 14.69 2.46
N GLU A 18 10.99 15.06 2.33
CA GLU A 18 10.23 15.72 3.40
C GLU A 18 9.52 14.72 4.31
N LEU A 19 9.05 13.59 3.78
CA LEU A 19 8.25 12.61 4.52
C LEU A 19 8.92 11.24 4.65
N GLY A 20 10.10 11.03 4.03
CA GLY A 20 10.78 9.74 4.05
C GLY A 20 10.04 8.64 3.28
N CYS A 21 9.05 8.99 2.45
CA CYS A 21 8.25 8.02 1.71
C CYS A 21 9.08 7.33 0.63
N LYS A 22 9.00 6.01 0.50
CA LYS A 22 9.62 5.27 -0.61
C LYS A 22 8.60 5.08 -1.73
N SER A 23 8.98 5.38 -2.97
CA SER A 23 8.12 5.17 -4.16
C SER A 23 8.56 3.94 -4.95
N VAL A 24 7.60 3.19 -5.50
CA VAL A 24 7.84 2.03 -6.36
C VAL A 24 6.99 2.16 -7.62
N TYR A 25 7.60 2.00 -8.80
CA TYR A 25 6.88 1.99 -10.07
C TYR A 25 6.40 0.57 -10.42
N ALA A 26 5.12 0.30 -10.19
CA ALA A 26 4.53 -1.04 -10.35
C ALA A 26 3.81 -1.26 -11.70
N TYR A 27 3.52 -0.19 -12.46
CA TYR A 27 2.72 -0.30 -13.68
C TYR A 27 3.42 -1.13 -14.77
N ASN A 28 2.80 -2.27 -15.16
CA ASN A 28 3.30 -3.25 -16.12
C ASN A 28 4.64 -3.93 -15.79
N ALA A 29 5.18 -3.71 -14.59
CA ALA A 29 6.44 -4.30 -14.14
C ALA A 29 6.30 -5.04 -12.80
N GLU A 30 5.14 -4.97 -12.16
CA GLU A 30 4.86 -5.64 -10.91
C GLU A 30 4.73 -7.16 -11.08
N THR A 31 5.33 -7.87 -10.14
CA THR A 31 5.08 -9.29 -9.87
C THR A 31 4.17 -9.43 -8.65
N PHE A 32 3.12 -10.23 -8.76
CA PHE A 32 2.16 -10.50 -7.68
C PHE A 32 2.60 -11.68 -6.79
N GLY A 33 1.94 -11.79 -5.64
CA GLY A 33 2.18 -12.80 -4.61
C GLY A 33 2.99 -12.27 -3.42
N PRO A 34 3.19 -13.07 -2.35
CA PRO A 34 3.80 -12.63 -1.10
C PRO A 34 5.25 -12.17 -1.25
N GLU A 35 5.98 -12.81 -2.16
CA GLU A 35 7.36 -12.47 -2.55
C GLU A 35 7.41 -11.53 -3.77
N GLY A 36 6.24 -11.11 -4.25
CA GLY A 36 6.10 -10.16 -5.33
C GLY A 36 6.57 -8.75 -4.95
N THR A 37 6.57 -7.87 -5.95
CA THR A 37 7.12 -6.50 -5.83
C THR A 37 6.53 -5.75 -4.64
N LEU A 38 5.20 -5.77 -4.51
CA LEU A 38 4.48 -5.13 -3.41
C LEU A 38 3.88 -6.12 -2.40
N GLY A 39 4.05 -7.43 -2.61
CA GLY A 39 3.55 -8.46 -1.70
C GLY A 39 2.03 -8.66 -1.73
N ARG A 40 1.34 -8.14 -2.75
CA ARG A 40 -0.11 -8.25 -2.94
C ARG A 40 -0.46 -9.31 -3.97
N GLU A 41 -1.63 -9.93 -3.83
CA GLU A 41 -2.08 -11.01 -4.72
C GLU A 41 -2.67 -10.48 -6.04
N SER A 42 -3.16 -9.24 -6.03
CA SER A 42 -3.69 -8.59 -7.24
C SER A 42 -3.62 -7.06 -7.14
N ASP A 43 -3.73 -6.38 -8.28
CA ASP A 43 -3.81 -4.92 -8.37
C ASP A 43 -5.10 -4.32 -7.76
N ARG A 44 -6.08 -5.16 -7.40
CA ARG A 44 -7.29 -4.77 -6.67
C ARG A 44 -7.04 -4.53 -5.18
N GLU A 45 -5.92 -5.01 -4.66
CA GLU A 45 -5.52 -4.79 -3.28
C GLU A 45 -4.86 -3.42 -3.14
N VAL A 46 -5.65 -2.47 -2.65
CA VAL A 46 -5.22 -1.09 -2.42
C VAL A 46 -4.39 -0.90 -1.15
N VAL A 47 -4.60 -1.77 -0.16
CA VAL A 47 -3.84 -1.78 1.10
C VAL A 47 -2.71 -2.79 0.97
N LEU A 48 -1.46 -2.35 1.11
CA LEU A 48 -0.30 -3.24 1.08
C LEU A 48 -0.08 -3.87 2.47
N THR A 49 -0.79 -4.97 2.72
CA THR A 49 -0.90 -5.63 4.04
C THR A 49 0.46 -6.07 4.61
N ARG A 50 1.41 -6.52 3.78
CA ARG A 50 2.78 -6.85 4.20
C ARG A 50 3.47 -5.68 4.91
N TYR A 51 3.45 -4.50 4.28
CA TYR A 51 4.10 -3.30 4.83
C TYR A 51 3.33 -2.74 6.01
N LEU A 52 1.99 -2.78 5.96
CA LEU A 52 1.14 -2.37 7.07
C LEU A 52 1.44 -3.20 8.33
N TYR A 53 1.49 -4.53 8.20
CA TYR A 53 1.81 -5.43 9.31
C TYR A 53 3.17 -5.11 9.92
N LEU A 54 4.22 -5.03 9.08
CA LEU A 54 5.58 -4.73 9.55
C LEU A 54 5.64 -3.39 10.29
N LYS A 55 4.96 -2.36 9.79
CA LYS A 55 4.91 -1.05 10.45
C LYS A 55 4.10 -1.05 11.74
N LEU A 56 3.02 -1.82 11.83
CA LEU A 56 2.27 -1.96 13.08
C LEU A 56 3.12 -2.59 14.18
N VAL A 57 3.90 -3.62 13.86
CA VAL A 57 4.83 -4.27 14.80
C VAL A 57 5.94 -3.30 15.20
N GLU A 58 6.54 -2.59 14.24
CA GLU A 58 7.61 -1.61 14.50
C GLU A 58 7.15 -0.47 15.42
N LEU A 59 5.93 0.05 15.22
CA LEU A 59 5.41 1.20 15.96
C LEU A 59 4.81 0.83 17.32
N ASN A 60 4.35 -0.40 17.50
CA ASN A 60 3.66 -0.84 18.70
C ASN A 60 4.22 -2.20 19.15
N PRO A 61 5.47 -2.30 19.63
CA PRO A 61 6.05 -3.58 20.04
C PRO A 61 5.28 -4.22 21.20
N ASP A 62 5.55 -5.51 21.45
CA ASP A 62 5.05 -6.29 22.59
C ASP A 62 3.55 -6.64 22.59
N LEU A 63 2.85 -6.50 21.47
CA LEU A 63 1.48 -6.99 21.33
C LEU A 63 1.45 -8.43 20.80
N PRO A 64 0.42 -9.22 21.14
CA PRO A 64 0.22 -10.55 20.57
C PRO A 64 0.08 -10.50 19.04
N GLN A 65 0.63 -11.51 18.35
CA GLN A 65 0.58 -11.60 16.89
C GLN A 65 -0.84 -11.48 16.32
N GLU A 66 -1.80 -12.13 16.98
CA GLU A 66 -3.24 -12.09 16.66
C GLU A 66 -3.81 -10.66 16.65
N THR A 67 -3.29 -9.77 17.50
CA THR A 67 -3.73 -8.38 17.57
C THR A 67 -3.34 -7.61 16.31
N TYR A 68 -2.13 -7.81 15.80
CA TYR A 68 -1.70 -7.19 14.54
C TYR A 68 -2.47 -7.77 13.36
N GLN A 69 -2.67 -9.09 13.32
CA GLN A 69 -3.42 -9.75 12.25
C GLN A 69 -4.87 -9.25 12.17
N GLU A 70 -5.56 -9.17 13.32
CA GLU A 70 -6.92 -8.63 13.39
C GLU A 70 -6.97 -7.15 12.98
N THR A 71 -5.97 -6.35 13.39
CA THR A 71 -5.90 -4.93 13.01
C THR A 71 -5.76 -4.77 11.50
N VAL A 72 -4.86 -5.53 10.87
CA VAL A 72 -4.67 -5.53 9.41
C VAL A 72 -5.97 -5.93 8.71
N ARG A 73 -6.67 -6.95 9.21
CA ARG A 73 -7.97 -7.39 8.67
C ARG A 73 -8.99 -6.25 8.70
N ARG A 74 -9.19 -5.61 9.86
CA ARG A 74 -10.15 -4.50 10.02
C ARG A 74 -9.86 -3.33 9.08
N ILE A 75 -8.61 -2.86 9.04
CA ILE A 75 -8.21 -1.73 8.18
C ILE A 75 -8.48 -2.06 6.71
N THR A 76 -8.17 -3.29 6.29
CA THR A 76 -8.35 -3.72 4.91
C THR A 76 -9.84 -3.85 4.55
N GLU A 77 -10.66 -4.43 5.43
CA GLU A 77 -12.11 -4.55 5.25
C GLU A 77 -12.79 -3.16 5.13
N THR A 78 -12.45 -2.22 6.02
CA THR A 78 -12.98 -0.84 5.97
C THR A 78 -12.58 -0.14 4.67
N SER A 79 -11.31 -0.25 4.27
CA SER A 79 -10.83 0.36 3.04
C SER A 79 -11.57 -0.16 1.80
N ILE A 80 -11.88 -1.45 1.75
CA ILE A 80 -12.64 -2.06 0.63
C ILE A 80 -14.10 -1.62 0.65
N HIS A 81 -14.72 -1.54 1.83
CA HIS A 81 -16.11 -1.07 1.96
C HIS A 81 -16.27 0.35 1.42
N ASP A 82 -15.33 1.24 1.76
CA ASP A 82 -15.40 2.65 1.37
C ASP A 82 -15.16 2.82 -0.13
N LEU A 83 -14.22 2.08 -0.71
CA LEU A 83 -14.00 2.07 -2.17
C LEU A 83 -15.19 1.50 -2.94
N ARG A 84 -15.84 0.46 -2.40
CA ARG A 84 -17.05 -0.12 -3.01
C ARG A 84 -18.20 0.88 -3.03
N ASN A 85 -18.32 1.75 -2.03
CA ASN A 85 -19.33 2.78 -1.98
C ASN A 85 -19.00 4.00 -2.86
N GLN A 86 -17.71 4.32 -3.03
CA GLN A 86 -17.27 5.39 -3.94
C GLN A 86 -17.51 5.03 -5.41
N CYS A 87 -17.33 3.76 -5.82
CA CYS A 87 -17.65 3.35 -7.20
C CYS A 87 -19.15 3.42 -7.55
N LYS A 88 -20.06 3.47 -6.58
CA LYS A 88 -21.51 3.59 -6.84
C LYS A 88 -22.00 5.02 -7.13
N ILE A 89 -21.14 6.04 -7.00
CA ILE A 89 -21.52 7.46 -7.21
C ILE A 89 -21.12 7.96 -8.62
N SER A 90 -20.51 7.10 -9.43
CA SER A 90 -20.18 7.37 -10.83
C SER A 90 -20.81 6.30 -11.71
N GLY A 91 -22.12 6.41 -11.93
CA GLY A 91 -22.92 5.62 -12.86
C GLY A 91 -24.12 6.43 -13.32
#